data_AF-A0A8B9A5P3-F1
#
_entry.id   AF-A0A8B9A5P3-F1
#
_cell.length_a   1.000
_cell.length_b   1.000
_cell.length_c   1.000
_cell.angle_alpha   90.00
_cell.angle_beta   90.00
_cell.angle_gamma   90.00
#
_symmetry.space_group_name_H-M   'P 1'
#
loop_
_entity.id
_entity.type
_entity.pdbx_description
1 polymer ?
#
loop_
_entity_poly.entity_id
_entity_poly.type
_entity_poly.pdbx_seq_one_letter_code
_entity_poly.pdbx_strand_id
1 'polypeptide(L)'
;MGDTDRGHLHFAFLESISRSYISVVNEYRLHGIVGAAILGLILPLVVSSLYVLKKKNKQRAVQINVGGEPGITMRHIKFSSLVEVPWEGASTVAALFEQSCKKHTQRRFLGARKLISREVVDSADGRKFEKLHLGEYRWQTYGVIFDRACNFASGLIKMSHIAERRATIFSDSRAEWFIALQGCFRQNITVATIYASLGMDALIHSLNEVRIACHGLCVTCFGYYSF
;
A
#
# COMPACT_ATOMS: atom_id res chain seq x y z
N MET A 1 57.02 -82.68 -11.35
CA MET A 1 57.12 -81.34 -11.97
C MET A 1 55.83 -81.11 -12.75
N GLY A 2 54.78 -80.68 -12.06
CA GLY A 2 53.49 -80.39 -12.69
C GLY A 2 53.15 -78.95 -12.37
N ASP A 3 53.36 -78.04 -13.33
CA ASP A 3 53.05 -76.62 -13.10
C ASP A 3 52.77 -75.79 -14.37
N THR A 4 52.44 -76.41 -15.51
CA THR A 4 52.25 -75.65 -16.77
C THR A 4 50.82 -75.61 -17.33
N ASP A 5 49.95 -76.57 -17.01
CA ASP A 5 48.59 -76.60 -17.60
C ASP A 5 47.54 -75.80 -16.82
N ARG A 6 47.78 -75.52 -15.52
CA ARG A 6 46.78 -74.82 -14.69
C ARG A 6 46.73 -73.30 -14.94
N GLY A 7 47.83 -72.71 -15.42
CA GLY A 7 47.91 -71.28 -15.72
C GLY A 7 47.18 -70.87 -17.00
N HIS A 8 47.23 -71.70 -18.05
CA HIS A 8 46.69 -71.34 -19.36
C HIS A 8 45.16 -71.39 -19.42
N LEU A 9 44.55 -72.36 -18.70
CA LEU A 9 43.10 -72.48 -18.57
C LEU A 9 42.50 -71.38 -17.69
N HIS A 10 43.22 -70.96 -16.63
CA HIS A 10 42.75 -69.88 -15.76
C HIS A 10 42.80 -68.51 -16.46
N PHE A 11 43.83 -68.26 -17.29
CA PHE A 11 43.97 -67.00 -18.00
C PHE A 11 42.91 -66.81 -19.09
N ALA A 12 42.62 -67.84 -19.90
CA ALA A 12 41.59 -67.77 -20.94
C ALA A 12 40.17 -67.60 -20.37
N PHE A 13 39.89 -68.22 -19.22
CA PHE A 13 38.60 -68.08 -18.53
C PHE A 13 38.41 -66.67 -17.97
N LEU A 14 39.45 -66.10 -17.35
CA LEU A 14 39.42 -64.71 -16.86
C LEU A 14 39.28 -63.70 -18.00
N GLU A 15 39.91 -63.93 -19.15
CA GLU A 15 39.78 -63.05 -20.32
C GLU A 15 38.36 -63.08 -20.91
N SER A 16 37.74 -64.26 -20.94
CA SER A 16 36.34 -64.42 -21.36
C SER A 16 35.37 -63.71 -20.42
N ILE A 17 35.54 -63.85 -19.10
CA ILE A 17 34.70 -63.17 -18.10
C ILE A 17 34.90 -61.65 -18.17
N SER A 18 36.14 -61.19 -18.32
CA SER A 18 36.45 -59.77 -18.44
C SER A 18 35.78 -59.14 -19.67
N ARG A 19 35.85 -59.80 -20.83
CA ARG A 19 35.17 -59.33 -22.06
C ARG A 19 33.65 -59.30 -21.89
N SER A 20 33.05 -60.32 -21.28
CA SER A 20 31.60 -60.35 -21.02
C SER A 20 31.16 -59.30 -19.98
N TYR A 21 31.98 -59.01 -18.97
CA TYR A 21 31.68 -57.97 -17.99
C TYR A 21 31.75 -56.57 -18.63
N ILE A 22 32.77 -56.32 -19.45
CA ILE A 22 32.94 -55.03 -20.14
C ILE A 22 31.79 -54.77 -21.14
N SER A 23 31.31 -55.79 -21.86
CA SER A 23 30.17 -55.62 -22.77
C SER A 23 28.89 -55.27 -22.03
N VAL A 24 28.61 -55.97 -20.93
CA VAL A 24 27.43 -55.73 -20.09
C VAL A 24 27.50 -54.33 -19.44
N VAL A 25 28.67 -53.93 -18.91
CA VAL A 25 28.86 -52.60 -18.32
C VAL A 25 28.69 -51.48 -19.35
N ASN A 26 29.16 -51.67 -20.59
CA ASN A 26 29.00 -50.69 -21.66
C ASN A 26 27.54 -50.57 -22.14
N GLU A 27 26.79 -51.67 -22.17
CA GLU A 27 25.37 -51.69 -22.52
C GLU A 27 24.52 -50.94 -21.47
N TYR A 28 24.76 -51.19 -20.18
CA TYR A 28 24.13 -50.43 -19.08
C TYR A 28 24.55 -48.96 -19.03
N ARG A 29 25.81 -48.64 -19.37
CA ARG A 29 26.29 -47.24 -19.48
C ARG A 29 25.58 -46.49 -20.62
N LEU A 30 25.41 -47.12 -21.78
CA LEU A 30 24.75 -46.49 -22.91
C LEU A 30 23.26 -46.24 -22.60
N HIS A 31 22.57 -47.21 -22.03
CA HIS A 31 21.18 -47.05 -21.58
C HIS A 31 21.04 -45.99 -20.48
N GLY A 32 22.02 -45.89 -19.57
CA GLY A 32 22.06 -44.83 -18.55
C GLY A 32 22.23 -43.43 -19.14
N ILE A 33 23.11 -43.27 -20.14
CA ILE A 33 23.34 -41.99 -20.83
C ILE A 33 22.10 -41.58 -21.64
N VAL A 34 21.50 -42.52 -22.37
CA VAL A 34 20.27 -42.26 -23.14
C VAL A 34 19.12 -41.91 -22.20
N GLY A 35 18.96 -42.64 -21.08
CA GLY A 35 17.96 -42.33 -20.05
C GLY A 35 18.15 -40.94 -19.44
N ALA A 36 19.38 -40.55 -19.12
CA ALA A 36 19.71 -39.24 -18.58
C ALA A 36 19.45 -38.10 -19.60
N ALA A 37 19.77 -38.32 -20.88
CA ALA A 37 19.50 -37.35 -21.94
C ALA A 37 17.99 -37.16 -22.17
N ILE A 38 17.22 -38.25 -22.16
CA ILE A 38 15.76 -38.20 -22.27
C ILE A 38 15.14 -37.48 -21.08
N LEU A 39 15.54 -37.81 -19.84
CA LEU A 39 15.09 -37.11 -18.64
C LEU A 39 15.48 -35.61 -18.65
N GLY A 40 16.69 -35.30 -19.12
CA GLY A 40 17.19 -33.93 -19.26
C GLY A 40 16.46 -33.09 -20.29
N LEU A 41 15.82 -33.71 -21.30
CA LEU A 41 14.97 -33.01 -22.28
C LEU A 41 13.50 -32.94 -21.84
N ILE A 42 12.96 -34.02 -21.27
CA ILE A 42 11.55 -34.10 -20.89
C ILE A 42 11.27 -33.24 -19.65
N LEU A 43 12.14 -33.28 -18.64
CA LEU A 43 11.89 -32.58 -17.37
C LEU A 43 11.78 -31.05 -17.54
N PRO A 44 12.67 -30.36 -18.28
CA PRO A 44 12.53 -28.93 -18.51
C PRO A 44 11.30 -28.57 -19.34
N LEU A 45 10.91 -29.39 -20.31
CA LEU A 45 9.72 -29.17 -21.13
C LEU A 45 8.44 -29.29 -20.29
N VAL A 46 8.35 -30.30 -19.43
CA VAL A 46 7.22 -30.46 -18.51
C VAL A 46 7.17 -29.33 -17.49
N VAL A 47 8.30 -28.97 -16.87
CA VAL A 47 8.36 -27.86 -15.90
C VAL A 47 8.02 -26.52 -16.56
N SER A 48 8.51 -26.27 -17.77
CA SER A 48 8.21 -25.06 -18.54
C SER A 48 6.72 -24.98 -18.91
N SER A 49 6.13 -26.08 -19.38
CA SER A 49 4.70 -26.17 -19.68
C SER A 49 3.84 -25.86 -18.45
N LEU A 50 4.17 -26.46 -17.29
CA LEU A 50 3.48 -26.18 -16.02
C LEU A 50 3.62 -24.71 -15.58
N TYR A 51 4.76 -24.07 -15.85
CA TYR A 51 4.99 -22.66 -15.53
C TYR A 51 4.18 -21.72 -16.43
N VAL A 52 4.09 -22.03 -17.74
CA VAL A 52 3.28 -21.29 -18.71
C VAL A 52 1.78 -21.45 -18.40
N LEU A 53 1.33 -22.65 -18.05
CA LEU A 53 -0.06 -22.93 -17.64
C LEU A 53 -0.48 -22.15 -16.37
N LYS A 54 0.47 -21.86 -15.46
CA LYS A 54 0.21 -21.05 -14.26
C LYS A 54 0.19 -19.53 -14.52
N LYS A 55 0.62 -19.07 -15.70
CA LYS A 55 0.63 -17.65 -16.04
C LYS A 55 -0.79 -17.16 -16.37
N LYS A 56 -1.62 -16.97 -15.34
CA LYS A 56 -2.91 -16.29 -15.47
C LYS A 56 -2.67 -14.84 -15.86
N ASN A 57 -3.04 -14.46 -17.08
CA ASN A 57 -3.15 -13.06 -17.47
C ASN A 57 -4.15 -12.38 -16.54
N LYS A 58 -3.67 -11.39 -15.76
CA LYS A 58 -4.53 -10.61 -14.86
C LYS A 58 -5.38 -9.66 -15.70
N GLN A 59 -6.49 -10.14 -16.26
CA GLN A 59 -7.51 -9.28 -16.84
C GLN A 59 -8.17 -8.47 -15.71
N ARG A 60 -8.04 -7.15 -15.78
CA ARG A 60 -8.62 -6.22 -14.79
C ARG A 60 -9.98 -5.68 -15.22
N ALA A 61 -10.27 -5.74 -16.51
CA ALA A 61 -11.49 -5.21 -17.10
C ALA A 61 -12.13 -6.21 -18.06
N VAL A 62 -13.45 -6.18 -18.11
CA VAL A 62 -14.31 -6.96 -19.02
C VAL A 62 -15.13 -5.96 -19.83
N GLN A 63 -15.18 -6.17 -21.15
CA GLN A 63 -16.03 -5.35 -22.00
C GLN A 63 -17.50 -5.69 -21.75
N ILE A 64 -18.32 -4.67 -21.59
CA ILE A 64 -19.76 -4.79 -21.40
C ILE A 64 -20.48 -4.00 -22.49
N ASN A 65 -21.53 -4.60 -23.04
CA ASN A 65 -22.43 -3.91 -23.95
C ASN A 65 -23.46 -3.16 -23.11
N VAL A 66 -23.38 -1.83 -23.09
CA VAL A 66 -24.29 -0.97 -22.32
C VAL A 66 -25.48 -0.45 -23.14
N GLY A 67 -25.52 -0.70 -24.45
CA GLY A 67 -26.60 -0.25 -25.34
C GLY A 67 -26.71 1.28 -25.47
N GLY A 68 -26.67 1.81 -26.68
CA GLY A 68 -27.02 3.21 -26.95
C GLY A 68 -25.99 4.02 -27.72
N GLU A 69 -24.68 3.75 -27.56
CA GLU A 69 -23.64 4.43 -28.33
C GLU A 69 -22.56 3.47 -28.84
N PRO A 70 -21.99 3.74 -30.04
CA PRO A 70 -20.81 3.01 -30.51
C PRO A 70 -19.61 3.36 -29.64
N GLY A 71 -19.25 2.46 -28.71
CA GLY A 71 -18.11 2.65 -27.82
C GLY A 71 -17.68 1.37 -27.10
N ILE A 72 -16.46 1.37 -26.57
CA ILE A 72 -15.93 0.27 -25.74
C ILE A 72 -16.15 0.63 -24.28
N THR A 73 -17.17 0.06 -23.65
CA THR A 73 -17.38 0.18 -22.21
C THR A 73 -16.71 -0.96 -21.47
N MET A 74 -15.85 -0.61 -20.52
CA MET A 74 -15.06 -1.55 -19.74
C MET A 74 -15.50 -1.50 -18.28
N ARG A 75 -15.75 -2.66 -17.67
CA ARG A 75 -16.08 -2.80 -16.25
C ARG A 75 -14.98 -3.53 -15.52
N HIS A 76 -14.69 -3.13 -14.29
CA HIS A 76 -13.78 -3.88 -13.43
C HIS A 76 -14.27 -5.32 -13.20
N ILE A 77 -13.39 -6.30 -13.34
CA ILE A 77 -13.77 -7.74 -13.32
C ILE A 77 -14.37 -8.20 -12.00
N LYS A 78 -13.99 -7.58 -10.87
CA LYS A 78 -14.46 -8.00 -9.54
C LYS A 78 -15.90 -7.61 -9.23
N PHE A 79 -16.46 -6.64 -9.94
CA PHE A 79 -17.77 -6.07 -9.60
C PHE A 79 -18.74 -6.36 -10.74
N SER A 80 -19.85 -7.02 -10.43
CA SER A 80 -20.90 -7.33 -11.41
C SER A 80 -21.82 -6.15 -11.71
N SER A 81 -21.84 -5.15 -10.83
CA SER A 81 -22.68 -3.96 -10.90
C SER A 81 -21.86 -2.71 -10.58
N LEU A 82 -22.48 -1.55 -10.78
CA LEU A 82 -21.92 -0.27 -10.35
C LEU A 82 -21.73 -0.29 -8.83
N VAL A 83 -20.56 0.11 -8.36
CA VAL A 83 -20.28 0.28 -6.93
C VAL A 83 -20.73 1.68 -6.54
N GLU A 84 -21.86 1.78 -5.86
CA GLU A 84 -22.47 3.06 -5.48
C GLU A 84 -21.84 3.68 -4.23
N VAL A 85 -21.45 2.84 -3.27
CA VAL A 85 -20.79 3.26 -2.02
C VAL A 85 -19.46 2.54 -1.85
N PRO A 86 -18.43 3.20 -1.28
CA PRO A 86 -17.13 2.58 -1.08
C PRO A 86 -17.21 1.32 -0.21
N TRP A 87 -18.03 1.35 0.85
CA TRP A 87 -18.39 0.23 1.71
C TRP A 87 -19.90 0.24 1.99
N GLU A 88 -20.45 -0.95 2.24
CA GLU A 88 -21.87 -1.12 2.56
C GLU A 88 -22.27 -0.23 3.76
N GLY A 89 -23.36 0.52 3.61
CA GLY A 89 -23.82 1.49 4.62
C GLY A 89 -22.96 2.75 4.81
N ALA A 90 -21.92 2.98 4.01
CA ALA A 90 -21.07 4.18 4.07
C ALA A 90 -21.48 5.22 3.02
N SER A 91 -22.70 5.77 3.15
CA SER A 91 -23.26 6.76 2.20
C SER A 91 -22.69 8.17 2.33
N THR A 92 -21.95 8.46 3.40
CA THR A 92 -21.27 9.75 3.61
C THR A 92 -19.79 9.55 3.94
N VAL A 93 -18.97 10.57 3.71
CA VAL A 93 -17.55 10.56 4.09
C VAL A 93 -17.40 10.35 5.60
N ALA A 94 -18.29 10.94 6.41
CA ALA A 94 -18.31 10.75 7.86
C ALA A 94 -18.62 9.29 8.25
N ALA A 95 -19.60 8.65 7.59
CA ALA A 95 -19.94 7.25 7.82
C ALA A 95 -18.79 6.32 7.40
N LEU A 96 -18.14 6.58 6.25
CA LEU A 96 -16.98 5.85 5.79
C LEU A 96 -15.82 5.94 6.79
N PHE A 97 -15.54 7.14 7.28
CA PHE A 97 -14.50 7.37 8.28
C PHE A 97 -14.79 6.64 9.60
N GLU A 98 -16.02 6.70 10.07
CA GLU A 98 -16.47 6.00 11.27
C GLU A 98 -16.32 4.48 11.13
N GLN A 99 -16.77 3.90 10.02
CA GLN A 99 -16.59 2.48 9.75
C GLN A 99 -15.10 2.08 9.72
N SER A 100 -14.26 2.91 9.08
CA SER A 100 -12.81 2.68 9.03
C SER A 100 -12.20 2.68 10.43
N CYS A 101 -12.59 3.64 11.27
CA CYS A 101 -12.10 3.75 12.64
C CYS A 101 -12.56 2.59 13.53
N LYS A 102 -13.80 2.14 13.38
CA LYS A 102 -14.34 0.95 14.08
C LYS A 102 -13.63 -0.33 13.64
N LYS A 103 -13.31 -0.48 12.36
CA LYS A 103 -12.62 -1.66 11.83
C LYS A 103 -11.15 -1.74 12.25
N HIS A 104 -10.49 -0.59 12.45
CA HIS A 104 -9.05 -0.51 12.67
C HIS A 104 -8.67 0.16 13.99
N THR A 105 -9.55 0.12 14.99
CA THR A 105 -9.48 0.93 16.23
C THR A 105 -8.09 0.97 16.88
N GLN A 106 -7.40 -0.16 16.99
CA GLN A 106 -6.10 -0.27 17.67
C GLN A 106 -4.89 -0.04 16.75
N ARG A 107 -5.10 0.18 15.45
CA ARG A 107 -3.99 0.41 14.50
C ARG A 107 -3.53 1.85 14.57
N ARG A 108 -2.23 2.07 14.37
CA ARG A 108 -1.62 3.40 14.22
C ARG A 108 -2.23 4.11 13.00
N PHE A 109 -2.59 5.38 13.15
CA PHE A 109 -3.24 6.16 12.10
C PHE A 109 -2.50 7.46 11.81
N LEU A 110 -2.52 8.43 12.74
CA LEU A 110 -1.84 9.72 12.57
C LEU A 110 -0.57 9.74 13.40
N GLY A 111 0.55 10.09 12.76
CA GLY A 111 1.88 10.15 13.37
C GLY A 111 2.44 11.56 13.29
N ALA A 112 2.91 12.09 14.42
CA ALA A 112 3.55 13.40 14.48
C ALA A 112 4.89 13.29 15.24
N ARG A 113 5.89 14.06 14.80
CA ARG A 113 7.17 14.18 15.53
C ARG A 113 7.07 15.35 16.50
N LYS A 114 7.54 15.15 17.73
CA LYS A 114 7.64 16.24 18.70
C LYS A 114 8.75 17.21 18.27
N LEU A 115 8.48 18.50 18.21
CA LEU A 115 9.54 19.51 18.07
C LEU A 115 10.38 19.53 19.35
N ILE A 116 11.68 19.28 19.23
CA ILE A 116 12.64 19.29 20.34
C ILE A 116 13.26 20.68 20.46
N SER A 117 13.86 21.18 19.37
CA SER A 117 14.50 22.50 19.35
C SER A 117 14.51 23.07 17.95
N ARG A 118 14.83 24.36 17.88
CA ARG A 118 14.85 25.16 16.66
C ARG A 118 16.15 25.96 16.66
N GLU A 119 16.96 25.79 15.64
CA GLU A 119 18.25 26.45 15.49
C GLU A 119 18.24 27.28 14.22
N VAL A 120 18.70 28.52 14.31
CA VAL A 120 18.88 29.37 13.13
C VAL A 120 20.33 29.22 12.68
N VAL A 121 20.51 28.71 11.47
CA VAL A 121 21.82 28.51 10.85
C VAL A 121 22.02 29.58 9.79
N ASP A 122 23.12 30.31 9.87
CA ASP A 122 23.54 31.23 8.82
C ASP A 122 24.14 30.43 7.66
N SER A 123 23.58 30.59 6.46
CA SER A 123 24.17 30.06 5.23
C SER A 123 25.41 30.83 4.84
N ALA A 124 26.28 30.22 4.04
CA ALA A 124 27.45 30.89 3.44
C ALA A 124 27.06 32.14 2.64
N ASP A 125 25.83 32.18 2.12
CA ASP A 125 25.27 33.31 1.36
C ASP A 125 24.61 34.39 2.26
N GLY A 126 24.75 34.32 3.59
CA GLY A 126 24.14 35.25 4.55
C GLY A 126 22.64 35.05 4.80
N ARG A 127 22.01 34.05 4.18
CA ARG A 127 20.60 33.68 4.40
C ARG A 127 20.46 32.88 5.70
N LYS A 128 19.53 33.29 6.56
CA LYS A 128 19.19 32.56 7.80
C LYS A 128 18.21 31.43 7.49
N PHE A 129 18.57 30.21 7.84
CA PHE A 129 17.71 29.04 7.73
C PHE A 129 17.30 28.55 9.11
N GLU A 130 16.01 28.25 9.26
CA GLU A 130 15.50 27.61 10.46
C GLU A 130 15.63 26.09 10.35
N LYS A 131 16.52 25.51 11.15
CA LYS A 131 16.69 24.06 11.30
C LYS A 131 15.86 23.57 12.48
N LEU A 132 14.93 22.67 12.21
CA LEU A 132 14.08 22.05 13.23
C LEU A 132 14.67 20.70 13.67
N HIS A 133 14.90 20.56 14.97
CA HIS A 133 15.24 19.28 15.59
C HIS A 133 13.95 18.60 16.03
N LEU A 134 13.63 17.50 15.37
CA LEU A 134 12.40 16.75 15.57
C LEU A 134 12.72 15.43 16.27
N GLY A 135 11.95 15.10 17.30
CA GLY A 135 12.07 13.84 18.03
C GLY A 135 11.43 12.66 17.32
N GLU A 136 11.18 11.61 18.09
CA GLU A 136 10.54 10.39 17.59
C GLU A 136 9.07 10.61 17.21
N TYR A 137 8.57 9.74 16.33
CA TYR A 137 7.16 9.71 15.97
C TYR A 137 6.30 9.22 17.13
N ARG A 138 5.31 10.03 17.48
CA ARG A 138 4.20 9.64 18.34
C ARG A 138 2.99 9.33 17.46
N TRP A 139 2.46 8.13 17.60
CA TRP A 139 1.33 7.64 16.82
C TRP A 139 0.06 7.66 17.66
N GLN A 140 -1.02 8.14 17.06
CA GLN A 140 -2.37 8.01 17.59
C GLN A 140 -3.10 6.91 16.82
N THR A 141 -3.91 6.13 17.53
CA THR A 141 -4.67 5.05 16.91
C THR A 141 -5.94 5.58 16.25
N TYR A 142 -6.54 4.78 15.36
CA TYR A 142 -7.83 5.11 14.76
C TYR A 142 -8.92 5.43 15.80
N GLY A 143 -8.98 4.65 16.89
CA GLY A 143 -9.95 4.88 17.98
C GLY A 143 -9.78 6.25 18.62
N VAL A 144 -8.55 6.59 19.01
CA VAL A 144 -8.25 7.90 19.64
C VAL A 144 -8.57 9.06 18.69
N ILE A 145 -8.24 8.94 17.40
CA ILE A 145 -8.54 9.98 16.42
C ILE A 145 -10.05 10.12 16.20
N PHE A 146 -10.78 9.01 16.16
CA PHE A 146 -12.24 9.03 16.05
C PHE A 146 -12.89 9.73 17.24
N ASP A 147 -12.48 9.41 18.46
CA ASP A 147 -13.00 10.05 19.68
C ASP A 147 -12.71 11.56 19.67
N ARG A 148 -11.49 11.96 19.25
CA ARG A 148 -11.12 13.37 19.12
C ARG A 148 -11.97 14.09 18.06
N ALA A 149 -12.24 13.45 16.92
CA ALA A 149 -13.10 14.01 15.88
C ALA A 149 -14.55 14.14 16.36
N CYS A 150 -15.07 13.17 17.12
CA CYS A 150 -16.38 13.24 17.77
C CYS A 150 -16.45 14.39 18.77
N ASN A 151 -15.46 14.51 19.66
CA ASN A 151 -15.40 15.58 20.65
C ASN A 151 -15.31 16.96 20.00
N PHE A 152 -14.49 17.09 18.94
CA PHE A 152 -14.42 18.31 18.15
C PHE A 152 -15.78 18.65 17.54
N ALA A 153 -16.44 17.68 16.89
CA ALA A 153 -17.77 17.84 16.32
C ALA A 153 -18.82 18.26 17.35
N SER A 154 -18.77 17.71 18.58
CA SER A 154 -19.66 18.12 19.68
C SER A 154 -19.37 19.54 20.15
N GLY A 155 -18.08 19.92 20.23
CA GLY A 155 -17.66 21.28 20.54
C GLY A 155 -18.16 22.30 19.51
N LEU A 156 -18.09 21.95 18.22
CA LEU A 156 -18.62 22.80 17.14
C LEU A 156 -20.09 23.15 17.35
N ILE A 157 -20.94 22.17 17.65
CA ILE A 157 -22.38 22.36 17.87
C ILE A 157 -22.64 23.22 19.10
N LYS A 158 -21.81 23.13 20.14
CA LYS A 158 -21.94 23.94 21.35
C LYS A 158 -21.55 25.41 21.12
N MET A 159 -20.56 25.65 20.26
CA MET A 159 -20.01 26.99 20.02
C MET A 159 -20.71 27.74 18.89
N SER A 160 -21.22 27.05 17.87
CA SER A 160 -21.85 27.69 16.72
C SER A 160 -23.37 27.79 16.90
N HIS A 161 -23.90 29.01 16.78
CA HIS A 161 -25.24 29.17 16.23
C HIS A 161 -25.14 28.75 14.76
N ILE A 162 -25.72 27.61 14.40
CA ILE A 162 -25.65 26.93 13.09
C ILE A 162 -26.38 27.74 12.00
N ALA A 163 -26.04 29.02 11.84
CA ALA A 163 -26.58 29.88 10.80
C ALA A 163 -25.88 29.62 9.46
N GLU A 164 -24.58 29.29 9.48
CA GLU A 164 -23.79 29.05 8.28
C GLU A 164 -23.14 27.65 8.29
N ARG A 165 -23.48 26.83 7.29
CA ARG A 165 -22.91 25.47 7.11
C ARG A 165 -21.54 25.49 6.42
N ARG A 166 -20.71 26.50 6.69
CA ARG A 166 -19.38 26.65 6.08
C ARG A 166 -18.32 26.95 7.16
N ALA A 167 -17.15 26.36 7.02
CA ALA A 167 -15.99 26.64 7.86
C ALA A 167 -14.72 26.70 7.02
N THR A 168 -13.75 27.47 7.48
CA THR A 168 -12.40 27.46 6.91
C THR A 168 -11.42 26.90 7.93
N ILE A 169 -10.57 25.98 7.49
CA ILE A 169 -9.44 25.48 8.29
C ILE A 169 -8.16 26.09 7.75
N PHE A 170 -7.49 26.89 8.58
CA PHE A 170 -6.19 27.46 8.30
C PHE A 170 -5.13 26.71 9.12
N SER A 171 -4.33 25.88 8.45
CA SER A 171 -3.35 25.02 9.12
C SER A 171 -2.34 24.43 8.13
N ASP A 172 -1.18 24.04 8.66
CA ASP A 172 -0.31 23.04 8.02
C ASP A 172 -0.98 21.65 7.99
N SER A 173 -0.42 20.73 7.20
CA SER A 173 -0.80 19.32 7.18
C SER A 173 -0.42 18.59 8.48
N ARG A 174 -1.25 18.76 9.52
CA ARG A 174 -1.08 18.18 10.86
C ARG A 174 -2.24 17.27 11.26
N ALA A 175 -2.07 16.53 12.36
CA ALA A 175 -3.11 15.65 12.87
C ALA A 175 -4.39 16.44 13.26
N GLU A 176 -4.22 17.61 13.86
CA GLU A 176 -5.30 18.51 14.26
C GLU A 176 -6.13 18.98 13.07
N TRP A 177 -5.49 19.29 11.94
CA TRP A 177 -6.18 19.62 10.69
C TRP A 177 -7.10 18.48 10.25
N PHE A 178 -6.60 17.24 10.26
CA PHE A 178 -7.39 16.09 9.86
C PHE A 178 -8.56 15.83 10.82
N ILE A 179 -8.32 15.94 12.13
CA ILE A 179 -9.35 15.78 13.17
C ILE A 179 -10.45 16.82 12.99
N ALA A 180 -10.08 18.09 12.79
CA ALA A 180 -11.03 19.17 12.59
C ALA A 180 -11.87 18.96 11.34
N LEU A 181 -11.23 18.56 10.22
CA LEU A 181 -11.90 18.25 8.96
C LEU A 181 -12.95 17.13 9.14
N GLN A 182 -12.58 16.03 9.79
CA GLN A 182 -13.52 14.93 10.06
C GLN A 182 -14.66 15.35 10.98
N GLY A 183 -14.39 16.18 11.99
CA GLY A 183 -15.44 16.71 12.85
C GLY A 183 -16.42 17.63 12.11
N CYS A 184 -15.95 18.45 11.18
CA CYS A 184 -16.81 19.26 10.30
C CYS A 184 -17.70 18.39 9.41
N PHE A 185 -17.15 17.33 8.80
CA PHE A 185 -17.94 16.40 7.98
C PHE A 185 -19.03 15.69 8.77
N ARG A 186 -18.78 15.37 10.04
CA ARG A 186 -19.80 14.79 10.94
C ARG A 186 -20.98 15.72 11.20
N GLN A 187 -20.78 17.04 11.11
CA GLN A 187 -21.83 18.04 11.29
C GLN A 187 -22.37 18.61 9.98
N ASN A 188 -22.06 17.96 8.84
CA ASN A 188 -22.46 18.42 7.51
C ASN A 188 -22.03 19.87 7.22
N ILE A 189 -20.82 20.24 7.67
CA ILE A 189 -20.21 21.54 7.41
C ILE A 189 -19.32 21.43 6.17
N THR A 190 -19.52 22.34 5.21
CA THR A 190 -18.64 22.48 4.05
C THR A 190 -17.35 23.16 4.48
N VAL A 191 -16.21 22.56 4.16
CA VAL A 191 -14.89 23.06 4.60
C VAL A 191 -14.09 23.61 3.43
N ALA A 192 -13.55 24.82 3.58
CA ALA A 192 -12.45 25.32 2.77
C ALA A 192 -11.13 25.18 3.53
N THR A 193 -10.06 24.76 2.85
CA THR A 193 -8.75 24.56 3.46
C THR A 193 -7.75 25.56 2.91
N ILE A 194 -7.06 26.26 3.79
CA ILE A 194 -6.03 27.24 3.44
C ILE A 194 -4.73 26.81 4.10
N TYR A 195 -3.66 26.64 3.31
CA TYR A 195 -2.34 26.30 3.84
C TYR A 195 -1.73 27.50 4.56
N ALA A 196 -1.08 27.25 5.70
CA ALA A 196 -0.43 28.30 6.47
C ALA A 196 0.75 28.98 5.74
N SER A 197 1.27 28.36 4.67
CA SER A 197 2.38 28.87 3.88
C SER A 197 2.01 29.96 2.87
N LEU A 198 0.71 30.19 2.60
CA LEU A 198 0.27 31.10 1.53
C LEU A 198 0.39 32.61 1.89
N GLY A 199 0.71 32.95 3.14
CA GLY A 199 0.82 34.34 3.59
C GLY A 199 -0.54 35.00 3.87
N MET A 200 -0.50 36.21 4.44
CA MET A 200 -1.71 36.89 4.92
C MET A 200 -2.63 37.38 3.80
N ASP A 201 -2.08 37.86 2.68
CA ASP A 201 -2.89 38.40 1.59
C ASP A 201 -3.73 37.30 0.92
N ALA A 202 -3.13 36.12 0.73
CA ALA A 202 -3.84 34.96 0.22
C ALA A 202 -4.90 34.46 1.20
N LEU A 203 -4.64 34.49 2.51
CA LEU A 203 -5.63 34.15 3.53
C LEU A 203 -6.85 35.08 3.45
N ILE A 204 -6.63 36.39 3.39
CA ILE A 204 -7.71 37.38 3.25
C ILE A 204 -8.51 37.14 1.97
N HIS A 205 -7.80 36.94 0.84
CA HIS A 205 -8.42 36.67 -0.44
C HIS A 205 -9.32 35.42 -0.41
N SER A 206 -8.80 34.31 0.12
CA SER A 206 -9.55 33.05 0.23
C SER A 206 -10.74 33.16 1.19
N LEU A 207 -10.61 33.88 2.31
CA LEU A 207 -11.74 34.08 3.23
C LEU A 207 -12.88 34.87 2.57
N ASN A 208 -12.54 35.92 1.81
CA ASN A 208 -13.50 36.70 1.05
C ASN A 208 -14.20 35.86 -0.03
N GLU A 209 -13.46 35.00 -0.73
CA GLU A 209 -14.00 34.12 -1.78
C GLU A 209 -14.99 33.09 -1.22
N VAL A 210 -14.66 32.48 -0.08
CA VAL A 210 -15.51 31.46 0.57
C VAL A 210 -16.75 32.11 1.24
N ARG A 211 -16.85 33.45 1.22
CA ARG A 211 -17.94 34.24 1.82
C ARG A 211 -18.19 33.88 3.27
N ILE A 212 -17.12 33.58 3.99
CA ILE A 212 -17.19 33.41 5.44
C ILE A 212 -17.25 34.82 6.00
N ALA A 213 -18.46 35.31 6.28
CA ALA A 213 -18.63 36.57 7.00
C ALA A 213 -17.93 36.45 8.37
N CYS A 214 -17.66 37.55 9.06
CA CYS A 214 -17.04 37.56 10.41
C CYS A 214 -17.77 36.69 11.48
N HIS A 215 -18.91 36.08 11.16
CA HIS A 215 -19.63 35.09 11.97
C HIS A 215 -19.34 33.62 11.64
N GLY A 216 -18.66 33.33 10.54
CA GLY A 216 -18.33 31.97 10.15
C GLY A 216 -17.08 31.45 10.85
N LEU A 217 -17.03 30.14 11.05
CA LEU A 217 -16.02 29.50 11.88
C LEU A 217 -14.69 29.38 11.15
N CYS A 218 -13.68 30.14 11.60
CA CYS A 218 -12.28 29.91 11.24
C CYS A 218 -11.63 29.01 12.29
N VAL A 219 -11.32 27.77 11.92
CA VAL A 219 -10.59 26.84 12.78
C VAL A 219 -9.11 27.04 12.51
N THR A 220 -8.43 27.70 13.45
CA THR A 220 -6.98 27.80 13.44
C THR A 220 -6.40 26.65 14.25
N CYS A 221 -5.76 25.70 13.58
CA CYS A 221 -5.07 24.60 14.25
C CYS A 221 -3.64 25.02 14.60
N PHE A 222 -3.49 25.97 15.52
CA PHE A 222 -2.18 26.28 16.10
C PHE A 222 -1.87 25.28 17.21
N GLY A 223 -0.99 24.33 16.91
CA GLY A 223 -0.47 23.41 17.91
C GLY A 223 0.43 24.15 18.90
N TYR A 224 -0.11 24.58 20.04
CA TYR A 224 0.67 24.63 21.27
C TYR A 224 0.74 23.20 21.79
N TYR A 225 1.95 22.65 21.86
CA TYR A 225 2.22 21.29 22.28
C TYR A 225 1.82 21.07 23.75
N SER A 226 0.54 20.82 24.01
CA SER A 226 0.06 20.20 25.25
C SER A 226 -0.63 18.89 24.88
N PHE A 227 0.09 17.79 25.09
CA PHE A 227 -0.47 16.44 25.15
C PHE A 227 -1.10 16.21 26.52
#